data_AF-A0A9Q3EDK3-F1
#
_entry.id   AF-A0A9Q3EDK3-F1
#
_cell.length_a   1.000
_cell.length_b   1.000
_cell.length_c   1.000
_cell.angle_alpha   90.00
_cell.angle_beta   90.00
_cell.angle_gamma   90.00
#
_symmetry.space_group_name_H-M   'P 1'
#
loop_
_entity.id
_entity.type
_entity.pdbx_description
1 polymer ?
#
loop_
_entity_poly.entity_id
_entity_poly.type
_entity_poly.pdbx_seq_one_letter_code
_entity_poly.pdbx_strand_id
1 'polypeptide(L)'
;MTFTGRTLINTILHECHDSVLSGHLSEDRTLERVKTCSWWPYWRNNVADYCQTCDRCQKANRSTGEKLGMMIQIQDPKSPWEIVHMDWVTPLPPGGDRSSNAFLVMWYSIAFFSPGSSS
;
A
#
# COMPACT_ATOMS: atom_id res chain seq x y z
N MET A 1 -9.74 -38.78 -14.57
CA MET A 1 -9.03 -37.53 -14.92
C MET A 1 -9.94 -36.74 -15.85
N THR A 2 -10.64 -35.74 -15.33
CA THR A 2 -11.53 -34.90 -16.15
C THR A 2 -10.66 -33.90 -16.92
N PHE A 3 -10.63 -34.05 -18.25
CA PHE A 3 -9.98 -33.11 -19.15
C PHE A 3 -10.84 -31.84 -19.20
N THR A 4 -10.56 -30.90 -18.30
CA THR A 4 -11.22 -29.59 -18.29
C THR A 4 -10.75 -28.83 -19.53
N GLY A 5 -11.62 -28.66 -20.53
CA GLY A 5 -11.27 -27.94 -21.76
C GLY A 5 -10.84 -26.50 -21.47
N ARG A 6 -9.95 -25.92 -22.30
CA ARG A 6 -9.48 -24.54 -22.15
C ARG A 6 -10.62 -23.52 -22.04
N THR A 7 -11.72 -23.75 -22.75
CA THR A 7 -12.94 -22.94 -22.67
C THR A 7 -13.54 -22.92 -21.27
N LEU A 8 -13.65 -24.08 -20.63
CA LEU A 8 -14.18 -24.19 -19.27
C LEU A 8 -13.27 -23.52 -18.24
N ILE A 9 -11.94 -23.67 -18.39
CA ILE A 9 -10.96 -22.98 -17.54
C ILE A 9 -11.16 -21.46 -17.62
N ASN A 10 -11.27 -20.91 -18.84
CA ASN A 10 -11.50 -19.47 -19.02
C ASN A 10 -12.82 -19.00 -18.42
N THR A 11 -13.89 -19.79 -18.52
CA THR A 11 -15.18 -19.47 -17.88
C THR A 11 -15.04 -19.42 -16.36
N ILE A 12 -14.35 -20.39 -15.75
CA ILE A 12 -14.13 -20.41 -14.30
C ILE A 12 -13.32 -19.19 -13.85
N LEU A 13 -12.26 -18.85 -14.58
CA LEU A 13 -11.42 -17.69 -14.29
C LEU A 13 -12.22 -16.38 -14.40
N HIS A 14 -13.03 -16.23 -15.45
CA HIS A 14 -13.91 -15.08 -15.62
C HIS A 14 -14.91 -14.95 -14.46
N GLU A 15 -15.59 -16.04 -14.07
CA GLU A 15 -16.51 -15.99 -12.93
C GLU A 15 -15.79 -15.66 -11.61
N CYS A 16 -14.59 -16.20 -11.40
CA CYS A 16 -13.83 -15.99 -10.16
C CYS A 16 -13.15 -14.61 -10.07
N HIS A 17 -12.94 -13.92 -11.19
CA HIS A 17 -12.21 -12.65 -11.24
C HIS A 17 -13.06 -11.47 -11.75
N ASP A 18 -13.71 -11.62 -12.91
CA ASP A 18 -14.40 -10.55 -13.65
C ASP A 18 -15.87 -10.37 -13.27
N SER A 19 -16.50 -11.39 -12.69
CA SER A 19 -17.89 -11.30 -12.24
C SER A 19 -18.11 -10.08 -11.34
N VAL A 20 -19.29 -9.46 -11.43
CA VAL A 20 -19.66 -8.29 -10.60
C VAL A 20 -19.52 -8.62 -9.10
N LEU A 21 -19.76 -9.87 -8.71
CA LEU A 21 -19.59 -10.38 -7.34
C LEU A 21 -18.13 -10.68 -6.97
N SER A 22 -17.24 -10.74 -7.96
CA SER A 22 -15.80 -10.99 -7.84
C SER A 22 -14.97 -9.73 -7.85
N GLY A 23 -15.48 -8.63 -8.41
CA GLY A 23 -14.97 -7.29 -8.18
C GLY A 23 -13.51 -7.05 -8.56
N HIS A 24 -12.92 -7.89 -9.42
CA HIS A 24 -11.49 -7.83 -9.77
C HIS A 24 -10.58 -7.86 -8.53
N LEU A 25 -10.87 -8.76 -7.58
CA LEU A 25 -10.08 -8.94 -6.38
C LEU A 25 -8.61 -9.33 -6.69
N SER A 26 -7.75 -9.23 -5.67
CA SER A 26 -6.34 -9.64 -5.77
C SER A 26 -6.19 -11.11 -6.18
N GLU A 27 -5.04 -11.45 -6.75
CA GLU A 27 -4.69 -12.81 -7.17
C GLU A 27 -4.95 -13.84 -6.06
N ASP A 28 -4.56 -13.55 -4.81
CA ASP A 28 -4.80 -14.42 -3.66
C ASP A 28 -6.28 -14.74 -3.43
N ARG A 29 -7.15 -13.73 -3.58
CA ARG A 29 -8.60 -13.91 -3.44
C ARG A 29 -9.19 -14.70 -4.59
N THR A 30 -8.69 -14.48 -5.81
CA THR A 30 -9.08 -15.27 -6.98
C THR A 30 -8.63 -16.73 -6.82
N LEU A 31 -7.44 -16.99 -6.28
CA LEU A 31 -6.95 -18.32 -5.94
C LEU A 31 -7.83 -19.02 -4.91
N GLU A 32 -8.24 -18.31 -3.84
CA GLU A 32 -9.16 -18.84 -2.83
C GLU A 32 -10.50 -19.27 -3.44
N ARG A 33 -11.07 -18.46 -4.35
CA ARG A 33 -12.34 -18.77 -5.03
C ARG A 33 -12.22 -19.95 -5.98
N VAL A 34 -11.19 -19.97 -6.81
CA VAL A 34 -10.98 -21.10 -7.75
C VAL A 34 -10.82 -22.41 -6.97
N LYS A 35 -10.10 -22.38 -5.84
CA LYS A 35 -9.89 -23.55 -4.98
C LYS A 35 -11.19 -24.15 -4.43
N THR A 36 -12.25 -23.35 -4.24
CA THR A 36 -13.53 -23.87 -3.71
C THR A 36 -14.41 -24.47 -4.79
N CYS A 37 -14.29 -24.05 -6.05
CA CYS A 37 -15.20 -24.45 -7.12
C CYS A 37 -14.59 -25.44 -8.12
N SER A 38 -13.27 -25.51 -8.27
CA SER A 38 -12.64 -26.27 -9.36
C SER A 38 -11.18 -26.62 -9.12
N TRP A 39 -10.67 -27.60 -9.86
CA TRP A 39 -9.26 -27.97 -9.87
C TRP A 39 -8.82 -28.50 -11.23
N TRP A 40 -7.63 -28.11 -11.69
CA TRP A 40 -7.00 -28.62 -12.90
C TRP A 40 -5.46 -28.51 -12.82
N PRO A 41 -4.67 -29.21 -13.66
CA PRO A 41 -3.22 -29.05 -13.69
C PRO A 41 -2.81 -27.60 -13.97
N TYR A 42 -1.84 -27.08 -13.22
CA TYR A 42 -1.32 -25.70 -13.37
C TYR A 42 -2.35 -24.58 -13.08
N TRP A 43 -3.45 -24.87 -12.39
CA TRP A 43 -4.50 -23.89 -12.10
C TRP A 43 -4.01 -22.60 -11.43
N ARG A 44 -3.04 -22.69 -10.51
CA ARG A 44 -2.47 -21.50 -9.85
C ARG A 44 -1.77 -20.58 -10.85
N ASN A 45 -0.96 -21.15 -11.75
CA ASN A 45 -0.26 -20.39 -12.77
C ASN A 45 -1.27 -19.73 -13.72
N ASN A 46 -2.33 -20.44 -14.12
CA ASN A 46 -3.35 -19.84 -14.97
C ASN A 46 -4.13 -18.71 -14.28
N VAL A 47 -4.36 -18.79 -12.96
CA VAL A 47 -4.95 -17.68 -12.20
C VAL A 47 -4.00 -16.47 -12.19
N ALA A 48 -2.72 -16.69 -11.91
CA ALA A 48 -1.70 -15.64 -11.92
C ALA A 48 -1.63 -14.95 -13.30
N ASP A 49 -1.49 -15.73 -14.38
CA ASP A 49 -1.43 -15.22 -15.75
C ASP A 49 -2.70 -14.41 -16.11
N TYR A 50 -3.87 -14.89 -15.68
CA TYR A 50 -5.14 -14.21 -15.92
C TYR A 50 -5.25 -12.87 -15.17
N CYS A 51 -4.84 -12.83 -13.90
CA CYS A 51 -4.87 -11.60 -13.10
C CYS A 51 -3.83 -10.58 -13.60
N GLN A 52 -2.65 -11.04 -14.05
CA GLN A 52 -1.60 -10.20 -14.61
C GLN A 52 -1.99 -9.59 -15.97
N THR A 53 -2.81 -10.28 -16.76
CA THR A 53 -3.29 -9.79 -18.06
C THR A 53 -4.57 -8.96 -17.97
N CYS A 54 -5.17 -8.82 -16.79
CA CYS A 54 -6.38 -8.01 -16.59
C CYS A 54 -6.08 -6.51 -16.62
N ASP A 55 -6.46 -5.84 -17.71
CA ASP A 55 -6.23 -4.40 -17.94
C ASP A 55 -6.80 -3.51 -16.81
N ARG A 56 -7.97 -3.85 -16.27
CA ARG A 56 -8.59 -3.09 -15.17
C ARG A 56 -7.75 -3.16 -13.89
N CYS A 57 -7.28 -4.37 -13.55
CA CYS A 57 -6.40 -4.58 -12.40
C CYS A 57 -5.07 -3.85 -12.59
N GLN A 58 -4.44 -3.97 -13.75
CA GLN A 58 -3.16 -3.33 -14.02
C GLN A 58 -3.25 -1.79 -14.01
N LYS A 59 -4.36 -1.21 -14.47
CA LYS A 59 -4.59 0.24 -14.41
C LYS A 59 -4.91 0.75 -13.00
N ALA A 60 -5.68 -0.01 -12.23
CA ALA A 60 -6.03 0.35 -10.86
C ALA A 60 -4.84 0.18 -9.91
N ASN A 61 -4.10 -0.92 -10.09
CA ASN A 61 -2.91 -1.25 -9.32
C ASN A 61 -1.70 -0.59 -9.98
N ARG A 62 -1.64 0.74 -9.92
CA ARG A 62 -0.41 1.47 -10.24
C ARG A 62 0.68 0.86 -9.38
N SER A 63 1.76 0.39 -10.00
CA SER A 63 2.91 -0.09 -9.23
C SER A 63 3.35 1.04 -8.29
N THR A 64 3.14 0.85 -6.99
CA THR A 64 3.79 1.64 -5.93
C THR A 64 5.27 1.23 -5.83
N GLY A 65 5.88 0.95 -6.99
CA GLY A 65 7.17 0.30 -7.18
C GLY A 65 8.32 1.28 -7.28
N GLU A 66 8.09 2.57 -7.10
CA GLU A 66 9.14 3.35 -6.45
C GLU A 66 9.15 2.87 -5.01
N LYS A 67 10.21 2.12 -4.64
CA LYS A 67 10.56 1.96 -3.23
C LYS A 67 10.37 3.34 -2.61
N LEU A 68 9.41 3.50 -1.70
CA LEU A 68 9.42 4.61 -0.76
C LEU A 68 10.89 4.71 -0.34
N GLY A 69 11.57 5.78 -0.75
CA GLY A 69 13.02 5.89 -0.58
C GLY A 69 13.37 5.50 0.85
N MET A 70 14.51 4.84 1.07
CA MET A 70 14.94 4.49 2.42
C MET A 70 14.72 5.72 3.31
N MET A 71 13.91 5.58 4.37
CA MET A 71 13.67 6.67 5.30
C MET A 71 15.03 7.17 5.74
N ILE A 72 15.39 8.38 5.32
CA ILE A 72 16.66 8.98 5.68
C ILE A 72 16.51 9.37 7.14
N GLN A 73 17.24 8.68 8.01
CA GLN A 73 17.30 9.05 9.41
C GLN A 73 18.01 10.40 9.53
N ILE A 74 17.31 11.38 10.12
CA ILE A 74 17.91 12.66 10.49
C ILE A 74 18.90 12.37 11.63
N GLN A 75 20.15 12.82 11.49
CA GLN A 75 21.17 12.63 12.53
C GLN A 75 20.77 13.38 13.80
N ASP A 76 21.12 12.84 14.96
CA ASP A 76 20.86 13.51 16.23
C ASP A 76 21.62 14.84 16.31
N PRO A 77 20.99 15.91 16.84
CA PRO A 77 21.65 17.19 17.03
C PRO A 77 22.77 17.04 18.08
N LYS A 78 23.91 17.68 17.83
CA LYS A 78 25.05 17.78 18.76
C LYS A 78 24.91 18.95 19.71
N SER A 79 24.06 19.92 19.39
CA SER A 79 23.81 21.11 20.23
C SER A 79 22.34 21.55 20.17
N PRO A 80 21.84 22.24 21.21
CA PRO A 80 20.51 22.82 21.16
C PRO A 80 20.33 23.72 19.93
N TRP A 81 19.11 23.73 19.36
CA TRP A 81 18.74 24.52 18.17
C TRP A 81 19.39 24.14 16.84
N GLU A 82 20.14 23.04 16.78
CA GLU A 82 20.77 22.58 15.53
C GLU A 82 19.74 22.05 14.52
N ILE A 83 18.66 21.45 15.01
CA ILE A 83 17.58 20.90 14.18
C ILE A 83 16.24 21.43 14.69
N VAL A 84 15.60 22.26 13.87
CA VAL A 84 14.25 22.80 14.09
C VAL A 84 13.33 22.25 13.01
N HIS A 85 12.26 21.61 13.46
CA HIS A 85 11.20 21.09 12.61
C HIS A 85 10.03 22.07 12.65
N MET A 86 9.40 22.27 11.49
CA MET A 86 8.29 23.18 11.33
C MET A 86 7.24 22.53 10.44
N ASP A 87 5.98 22.57 10.85
CA ASP A 87 4.88 22.05 10.06
C ASP A 87 3.63 22.92 10.15
N TRP A 88 2.86 22.97 9.06
CA TRP A 88 1.62 23.73 8.97
C TRP A 88 0.42 22.83 9.23
N VAL A 89 -0.36 23.16 10.25
CA VAL A 89 -1.64 22.49 10.50
C VAL A 89 -2.74 23.25 9.77
N THR A 90 -3.22 22.69 8.65
CA THR A 90 -4.28 23.27 7.80
C THR A 90 -5.15 22.21 7.12
N PRO A 91 -6.40 22.53 6.75
CA PRO A 91 -7.20 23.69 7.14
C PRO A 91 -7.93 23.44 8.47
N LEU A 92 -7.96 24.45 9.34
CA LEU A 92 -8.72 24.39 10.58
C LEU A 92 -10.14 24.96 10.42
N PRO A 93 -11.12 24.46 11.18
CA PRO A 93 -12.49 24.96 11.12
C PRO A 93 -12.54 26.46 11.51
N PRO A 94 -13.46 27.24 10.91
CA PRO A 94 -13.60 28.66 11.24
C PRO A 94 -13.97 28.85 12.71
N GLY A 95 -13.18 29.63 13.44
CA GLY A 95 -13.36 29.95 14.87
C GLY A 95 -13.97 31.34 15.11
N GLY A 96 -14.78 31.85 14.19
CA GLY A 96 -15.39 33.18 14.24
C GLY A 96 -14.55 34.30 13.59
N ASP A 97 -15.01 35.55 13.74
CA ASP A 97 -14.57 36.73 12.97
C ASP A 97 -13.08 37.10 13.11
N ARG A 98 -12.36 36.52 14.09
CA ARG A 98 -10.92 36.72 14.31
C ARG A 98 -10.15 35.40 14.43
N SER A 99 -10.57 34.38 13.69
CA SER A 99 -9.91 33.07 13.71
C SER A 99 -8.86 32.92 12.62
N SER A 100 -7.75 32.26 12.98
CA SER A 100 -6.75 31.77 12.03
C SER A 100 -7.17 30.39 11.52
N ASN A 101 -7.04 30.15 10.23
CA ASN A 101 -7.32 28.86 9.58
C ASN A 101 -6.08 27.93 9.51
N ALA A 102 -4.96 28.38 10.07
CA ALA A 102 -3.66 27.75 10.03
C ALA A 102 -2.84 28.06 11.28
N PHE A 103 -2.09 27.09 11.79
CA PHE A 103 -1.02 27.30 12.77
C PHE A 103 0.29 26.70 12.25
N LEU A 104 1.39 27.41 12.48
CA LEU A 104 2.74 26.87 12.33
C LEU A 104 3.15 26.24 13.66
N VAL A 105 3.40 24.94 13.66
CA VAL A 105 3.92 24.22 14.81
C VAL A 105 5.43 24.08 14.65
N MET A 106 6.18 24.45 15.69
CA MET A 106 7.64 24.35 15.71
C MET A 106 8.09 23.49 16.88
N TRP A 107 9.00 22.55 16.63
CA TRP A 107 9.69 21.79 17.68
C TRP A 107 11.15 21.60 17.30
N TYR A 108 12.01 21.36 18.28
CA TYR A 108 13.43 21.11 18.04
C TYR A 108 13.81 19.76 18.61
N SER A 109 14.75 19.08 17.96
CA SER A 109 15.30 17.82 18.46
C SER A 109 16.24 18.09 19.64
N ILE A 110 16.16 17.26 20.68
CA ILE A 110 17.09 17.26 21.81
C ILE A 110 17.76 15.88 21.86
N ALA A 111 19.08 15.84 21.77
CA ALA A 111 19.84 14.65 22.11
C ALA A 111 20.09 14.64 23.62
N PHE A 112 19.65 13.59 24.32
CA PHE A 112 20.09 13.36 25.70
C PHE A 112 21.53 12.88 25.67
N PHE A 113 22.45 13.80 25.92
CA PHE A 113 23.84 13.46 26.14
C PHE A 113 23.93 12.69 27.47
N SER A 114 24.04 11.37 27.41
CA SER A 114 24.49 10.61 28.58
C SER A 114 25.93 11.07 28.86
N PRO A 115 26.24 11.61 30.05
CA PRO A 115 27.61 11.93 30.38
C PRO A 115 28.41 10.63 30.36
N GLY A 116 29.31 10.52 29.39
CA GLY A 116 30.09 9.31 29.18
C GLY A 116 30.79 8.85 30.47
N SER A 117 30.74 7.54 30.71
CA SER A 117 31.70 6.81 31.51
C SER A 117 33.12 7.14 31.03
N SER A 118 33.82 8.02 31.74
CA SER A 118 35.25 8.20 31.59
C SER A 118 35.97 6.91 32.00
N SER A 119 36.66 6.27 31.05
CA SER A 119 37.67 5.24 31.33
C SER A 119 38.97 5.89 31.80
#